data_AF-A0A3D8P1C1-F1
#
_entry.id   AF-A0A3D8P1C1-F1
#
_cell.length_a   1.000
_cell.length_b   1.000
_cell.length_c   1.000
_cell.angle_alpha   90.00
_cell.angle_beta   90.00
_cell.angle_gamma   90.00
#
_symmetry.space_group_name_H-M   'P 1'
#
loop_
_entity.id
_entity.type
_entity.pdbx_description
1 polymer ?
#
loop_
_entity_poly.entity_id
_entity_poly.type
_entity_poly.pdbx_seq_one_letter_code
_entity_poly.pdbx_strand_id
1 'polypeptide(L)'
;MPERSADWIRQARRDLEAARRMAQEAFFEWACFAAQQAAEKAVKAAFQKLGGLAWGHSVFELLRALQTKVEVEEELLDCARTLDRFYIPARYPNGFAAGSPFEYFTDREAKDALFCAGRIVEFCESVLAREGKAHRSPEGGS
;
A
#
# COMPACT_ATOMS: atom_id res chain seq x y z
N MET A 1 -21.46 4.49 5.59
CA MET A 1 -21.11 3.55 4.51
C MET A 1 -20.73 2.22 5.13
N PRO A 2 -21.06 1.07 4.53
CA PRO A 2 -20.65 -0.24 5.05
C PRO A 2 -19.12 -0.39 5.03
N GLU A 3 -18.62 -1.20 5.96
CA GLU A 3 -17.22 -1.64 6.07
C GLU A 3 -16.87 -2.52 4.83
N ARG A 4 -15.83 -2.16 4.06
CA ARG A 4 -15.43 -2.79 2.79
C ARG A 4 -13.94 -3.14 2.75
N SER A 5 -13.28 -3.28 3.89
CA SER A 5 -11.84 -3.59 4.02
C SER A 5 -11.46 -4.84 3.24
N ALA A 6 -12.35 -5.84 3.21
CA ALA A 6 -12.18 -7.05 2.42
C ALA A 6 -12.06 -6.75 0.91
N ASP A 7 -12.79 -5.77 0.39
CA ASP A 7 -12.72 -5.37 -1.02
C ASP A 7 -11.42 -4.59 -1.29
N TRP A 8 -11.08 -3.66 -0.39
CA TRP A 8 -9.85 -2.87 -0.49
C TRP A 8 -8.60 -3.74 -0.46
N ILE A 9 -8.51 -4.72 0.44
CA ILE A 9 -7.34 -5.60 0.51
C ILE A 9 -7.26 -6.55 -0.69
N ARG A 10 -8.39 -7.02 -1.24
CA ARG A 10 -8.39 -7.81 -2.47
C ARG A 10 -7.87 -6.99 -3.66
N GLN A 11 -8.25 -5.72 -3.75
CA GLN A 11 -7.71 -4.84 -4.78
C GLN A 11 -6.22 -4.56 -4.57
N ALA A 12 -5.77 -4.32 -3.33
CA ALA A 12 -4.36 -4.13 -3.00
C ALA A 12 -3.48 -5.31 -3.46
N ARG A 13 -3.93 -6.55 -3.22
CA ARG A 13 -3.26 -7.77 -3.70
C ARG A 13 -3.16 -7.80 -5.21
N ARG A 14 -4.25 -7.43 -5.91
CA ARG A 14 -4.29 -7.43 -7.37
C ARG A 14 -3.36 -6.36 -7.95
N ASP A 15 -3.27 -5.20 -7.32
CA ASP A 15 -2.35 -4.13 -7.71
C ASP A 15 -0.89 -4.56 -7.52
N LEU A 16 -0.57 -5.24 -6.41
CA LEU A 16 0.78 -5.77 -6.18
C LEU A 16 1.15 -6.85 -7.21
N GLU A 17 0.21 -7.71 -7.58
CA GLU A 17 0.40 -8.69 -8.66
C GLU A 17 0.64 -8.00 -10.01
N ALA A 18 -0.13 -6.96 -10.33
CA ALA A 18 0.05 -6.18 -11.54
C ALA A 18 1.42 -5.49 -11.57
N ALA A 19 1.85 -4.90 -10.45
CA ALA A 19 3.16 -4.29 -10.31
C ALA A 19 4.30 -5.28 -10.62
N ARG A 20 4.19 -6.53 -10.13
CA ARG A 20 5.18 -7.58 -10.41
C ARG A 20 5.27 -7.91 -11.90
N ARG A 21 4.13 -8.01 -12.58
CA ARG A 21 4.08 -8.27 -14.02
C ARG A 21 4.67 -7.10 -14.81
N MET A 22 4.35 -5.86 -14.44
CA MET A 22 4.91 -4.67 -15.08
C MET A 22 6.43 -4.61 -14.95
N ALA A 23 6.98 -4.94 -13.77
CA ALA A 23 8.43 -4.98 -13.56
C ALA A 23 9.12 -6.06 -14.43
N GLN A 24 8.49 -7.23 -14.61
CA GLN A 24 9.00 -8.30 -15.47
C GLN A 24 9.10 -7.87 -16.94
N GLU A 25 8.15 -7.05 -17.37
CA GLU A 25 8.07 -6.50 -18.74
C GLU A 25 8.79 -5.15 -18.89
N ALA A 26 9.61 -4.77 -17.90
CA ALA A 26 10.39 -3.52 -17.87
C ALA A 26 9.58 -2.20 -17.90
N PHE A 27 8.29 -2.25 -17.57
CA PHE A 27 7.46 -1.06 -17.31
C PHE A 27 7.66 -0.60 -15.86
N PHE A 28 8.88 -0.16 -15.54
CA PHE A 28 9.31 0.13 -14.16
C PHE A 28 8.54 1.28 -13.50
N GLU A 29 8.19 2.32 -14.26
CA GLU A 29 7.37 3.44 -13.80
C GLU A 29 5.96 2.98 -13.41
N TRP A 30 5.37 2.10 -14.21
CA TRP A 30 4.06 1.52 -13.91
C TRP A 30 4.13 0.53 -12.76
N ALA A 31 5.21 -0.25 -12.65
CA ALA A 31 5.44 -1.13 -11.51
C ALA A 31 5.51 -0.33 -10.19
N CYS A 32 6.28 0.75 -10.16
CA CYS A 32 6.39 1.62 -8.99
C CYS A 32 5.05 2.29 -8.64
N PHE A 33 4.31 2.78 -9.63
CA PHE A 33 2.98 3.36 -9.40
C PHE A 33 2.00 2.33 -8.85
N ALA A 34 1.91 1.15 -9.46
CA ALA A 34 1.02 0.08 -9.01
C ALA A 34 1.41 -0.44 -7.61
N ALA A 35 2.70 -0.49 -7.28
CA ALA A 35 3.19 -0.82 -5.95
C ALA A 35 2.75 0.21 -4.89
N GLN A 36 2.86 1.51 -5.17
CA GLN A 36 2.35 2.56 -4.28
C GLN A 36 0.83 2.43 -4.09
N GLN A 37 0.08 2.21 -5.17
CA GLN A 37 -1.38 2.02 -5.11
C GLN A 37 -1.78 0.78 -4.29
N ALA A 38 -1.00 -0.30 -4.37
CA ALA A 38 -1.21 -1.50 -3.57
C ALA A 38 -1.09 -1.19 -2.07
N ALA A 39 -0.02 -0.49 -1.68
CA ALA A 39 0.20 -0.08 -0.29
C ALA A 39 -0.89 0.88 0.20
N GLU A 40 -1.26 1.90 -0.58
CA GLU A 40 -2.33 2.86 -0.23
C GLU A 40 -3.64 2.13 0.09
N LYS A 41 -4.07 1.22 -0.80
CA LYS A 41 -5.32 0.47 -0.63
C LYS A 41 -5.26 -0.48 0.57
N ALA A 42 -4.12 -1.10 0.83
CA ALA A 42 -3.95 -1.99 1.98
C ALA A 42 -4.07 -1.23 3.30
N VAL A 43 -3.43 -0.06 3.43
CA VAL A 43 -3.51 0.76 4.64
C VAL A 43 -4.93 1.29 4.85
N LYS A 44 -5.62 1.71 3.79
CA LYS A 44 -7.05 2.08 3.84
C LYS A 44 -7.93 0.92 4.31
N ALA A 45 -7.66 -0.31 3.87
CA ALA A 45 -8.37 -1.49 4.33
C ALA A 45 -8.18 -1.70 5.85
N ALA A 46 -6.95 -1.63 6.35
CA ALA A 46 -6.65 -1.77 7.77
C ALA A 46 -7.35 -0.69 8.62
N PHE A 47 -7.33 0.56 8.16
CA PHE A 47 -8.06 1.64 8.82
C PHE A 47 -9.55 1.41 8.92
N GLN A 48 -10.17 1.02 7.81
CA GLN A 48 -11.60 0.80 7.75
C GLN A 48 -12.01 -0.33 8.69
N LYS A 49 -11.18 -1.38 8.78
CA LYS A 49 -11.39 -2.49 9.71
C LYS A 49 -11.34 -2.06 11.17
N LEU A 50 -10.49 -1.09 11.51
CA LEU A 50 -10.35 -0.53 12.87
C LEU A 50 -11.32 0.64 13.14
N GLY A 51 -12.42 0.72 12.38
CA GLY A 51 -13.47 1.72 12.54
C GLY A 51 -13.09 3.14 12.16
N GLY A 52 -12.00 3.33 11.39
CA GLY A 52 -11.52 4.63 10.94
C GLY A 52 -11.91 4.96 9.49
N LEU A 53 -11.78 6.23 9.13
CA LEU A 53 -11.81 6.72 7.76
C LEU A 53 -10.47 7.40 7.48
N ALA A 54 -9.79 6.94 6.42
CA ALA A 54 -8.50 7.48 6.03
C ALA A 54 -8.62 8.21 4.69
N TRP A 55 -8.04 9.41 4.59
CA TRP A 55 -8.13 10.30 3.43
C TRP A 55 -6.74 10.64 2.92
N GLY A 56 -6.65 10.96 1.63
CA GLY A 56 -5.38 11.25 0.96
C GLY A 56 -4.75 10.02 0.30
N HIS A 57 -3.53 10.23 -0.20
CA HIS A 57 -2.78 9.28 -1.03
C HIS A 57 -1.36 8.98 -0.52
N SER A 58 -0.86 9.76 0.44
CA SER A 58 0.44 9.48 1.04
C SER A 58 0.31 8.23 1.91
N VAL A 59 1.02 7.17 1.52
CA VAL A 59 1.11 5.93 2.30
C VAL A 59 1.75 6.23 3.65
N PHE A 60 2.72 7.14 3.70
CA PHE A 60 3.39 7.53 4.94
C PHE A 60 2.42 8.18 5.93
N GLU A 61 1.66 9.19 5.50
CA GLU A 61 0.68 9.85 6.36
C GLU A 61 -0.44 8.89 6.79
N LEU A 62 -0.86 7.99 5.90
CA LEU A 62 -1.79 6.93 6.24
C LEU A 62 -1.21 6.01 7.33
N LEU A 63 0.00 5.46 7.16
CA LEU A 63 0.60 4.61 8.20
C LEU A 63 0.84 5.35 9.52
N ARG A 64 1.25 6.61 9.49
CA ARG A 64 1.40 7.47 10.69
C ARG A 64 0.09 7.64 11.43
N ALA A 65 -1.01 7.86 10.72
CA ALA A 65 -2.31 7.93 11.36
C ALA A 65 -2.73 6.53 11.89
N LEU A 66 -2.35 5.44 11.22
CA LEU A 66 -2.66 4.07 11.63
C LEU A 66 -1.91 3.66 12.91
N GLN A 67 -0.72 4.23 13.15
CA GLN A 67 0.07 4.05 14.39
C GLN A 67 -0.71 4.39 15.66
N THR A 68 -1.75 5.22 15.57
CA THR A 68 -2.60 5.54 16.73
C THR A 68 -3.48 4.38 17.19
N LYS A 69 -3.61 3.32 16.36
CA LYS A 69 -4.51 2.18 16.59
C LYS A 69 -3.76 0.85 16.67
N VAL A 70 -2.64 0.71 15.97
CA VAL A 70 -1.82 -0.51 15.94
C VAL A 70 -0.34 -0.13 15.92
N GLU A 71 0.51 -1.01 16.43
CA GLU A 71 1.95 -0.83 16.34
C GLU A 71 2.39 -0.96 14.86
N VAL A 72 3.14 0.03 14.38
CA VAL A 72 3.74 0.05 13.04
C VAL A 72 5.23 0.28 13.20
N GLU A 73 6.02 -0.66 12.71
CA GLU A 73 7.49 -0.60 12.73
C GLU A 73 8.03 0.56 11.88
N GLU A 74 9.14 1.18 12.28
CA GLU A 74 9.74 2.30 11.53
C GLU A 74 10.15 1.89 10.11
N GLU A 75 10.55 0.63 9.90
CA GLU A 75 10.88 0.10 8.56
C GLU A 75 9.70 0.22 7.58
N LEU A 76 8.45 0.08 8.07
CA LEU A 76 7.26 0.25 7.23
C LEU A 76 7.02 1.72 6.88
N LEU A 77 7.38 2.64 7.78
CA LEU A 77 7.34 4.07 7.49
C LEU A 77 8.40 4.46 6.44
N ASP A 78 9.60 3.89 6.50
CA ASP A 78 10.63 4.07 5.48
C ASP A 78 10.22 3.50 4.12
N CYS A 79 9.57 2.32 4.13
CA CYS A 79 8.95 1.75 2.93
C CYS A 79 7.91 2.72 2.34
N ALA A 80 7.06 3.31 3.18
CA ALA A 80 6.03 4.23 2.72
C ALA A 80 6.60 5.53 2.15
N ARG A 81 7.64 6.11 2.77
CA ARG A 81 8.38 7.26 2.22
C ARG A 81 8.96 6.96 0.85
N THR A 82 9.49 5.74 0.67
CA THR A 82 10.01 5.28 -0.63
C THR A 82 8.91 5.23 -1.68
N LEU A 83 7.75 4.66 -1.35
CA LEU A 83 6.62 4.54 -2.29
C LEU A 83 6.00 5.89 -2.66
N ASP A 84 5.88 6.82 -1.70
CA ASP A 84 5.27 8.12 -1.93
C ASP A 84 6.05 8.98 -2.95
N ARG A 85 7.36 8.72 -3.12
CA ARG A 85 8.18 9.35 -4.16
C ARG A 85 7.73 8.99 -5.58
N PHE A 86 7.03 7.89 -5.78
CA PHE A 86 6.58 7.44 -7.08
C PHE A 86 5.17 7.93 -7.45
N TYR A 87 4.42 8.49 -6.49
CA TYR A 87 3.01 8.86 -6.67
C TYR A 87 2.78 9.97 -7.72
N ILE A 88 3.70 10.93 -7.84
CA ILE A 88 3.60 12.08 -8.75
C ILE A 88 4.51 11.95 -9.98
N PRO A 89 5.82 11.61 -9.85
CA PRO A 89 6.74 11.59 -10.98
C PRO A 89 6.45 10.49 -12.01
N ALA A 90 5.85 9.36 -11.61
CA ALA A 90 5.51 8.28 -12.54
C ALA A 90 4.42 8.67 -13.56
N ARG A 91 3.68 9.77 -13.31
CA ARG A 91 2.48 10.13 -14.09
C ARG A 91 2.60 11.43 -14.88
N TYR A 92 3.53 12.32 -14.55
CA TYR A 92 3.63 13.63 -15.19
C TYR A 92 5.09 13.99 -15.53
N PRO A 93 5.38 14.37 -16.79
CA PRO A 93 6.71 14.85 -17.20
C PRO A 93 7.19 16.07 -16.41
N ASN A 94 6.26 16.85 -15.84
CA ASN A 94 6.54 18.05 -15.05
C ASN A 94 7.38 17.79 -13.78
N GLY A 95 7.58 16.52 -13.40
CA GLY A 95 8.50 16.12 -12.33
C GLY A 95 9.98 16.04 -12.75
N PHE A 96 10.28 16.20 -14.04
CA PHE A 96 11.63 16.09 -14.61
C PHE A 96 12.00 17.33 -15.44
N ALA A 97 13.29 17.69 -15.45
CA ALA A 97 13.79 18.85 -16.19
C ALA A 97 13.77 18.67 -17.73
N ALA A 98 13.73 17.42 -18.21
CA ALA A 98 13.57 17.01 -19.62
C ALA A 98 13.16 15.52 -19.68
N GLY A 99 12.78 15.00 -20.86
CA GLY A 99 12.50 13.56 -21.07
C GLY A 99 11.14 13.07 -20.57
N SER A 100 10.90 11.75 -20.71
CA SER A 100 9.67 11.07 -20.29
C SER A 100 9.89 10.30 -18.98
N PRO A 101 8.88 10.16 -18.10
CA PRO A 101 9.02 9.46 -16.82
C PRO A 101 9.67 8.08 -16.90
N PHE A 102 9.34 7.25 -17.90
CA PHE A 102 9.89 5.89 -18.03
C PHE A 102 11.43 5.85 -18.18
N GLU A 103 12.06 6.92 -18.66
CA GLU A 103 13.51 6.99 -18.84
C GLU A 103 14.27 7.11 -17.51
N TYR A 104 13.56 7.48 -16.43
CA TYR A 104 14.14 7.72 -15.10
C TYR A 104 13.94 6.57 -14.13
N PHE A 105 13.07 5.61 -14.44
CA PHE A 105 12.78 4.48 -13.56
C PHE A 105 13.62 3.26 -13.94
N THR A 106 14.20 2.65 -12.92
CA THR A 106 15.11 1.52 -13.05
C THR A 106 14.49 0.23 -12.52
N ASP A 107 15.02 -0.91 -12.96
CA ASP A 107 14.72 -2.23 -12.38
C ASP A 107 14.94 -2.26 -10.86
N ARG A 108 15.98 -1.56 -10.37
CA ARG A 108 16.25 -1.44 -8.94
C ARG A 108 15.11 -0.72 -8.21
N GLU A 109 14.64 0.42 -8.73
CA GLU A 109 13.53 1.14 -8.12
C GLU A 109 12.23 0.34 -8.15
N ALA A 110 11.96 -0.39 -9.24
CA ALA A 110 10.82 -1.29 -9.31
C ALA A 110 10.90 -2.41 -8.27
N LYS A 111 12.08 -3.01 -8.09
CA LYS A 111 12.32 -4.04 -7.05
C LYS A 111 12.15 -3.47 -5.64
N ASP A 112 12.71 -2.31 -5.37
CA ASP A 112 12.60 -1.64 -4.07
C ASP A 112 11.13 -1.28 -3.77
N ALA A 113 10.39 -0.78 -4.77
CA ALA A 113 8.96 -0.50 -4.66
C ALA A 113 8.14 -1.77 -4.38
N LEU A 114 8.41 -2.85 -5.12
CA LEU A 114 7.74 -4.14 -4.91
C LEU A 114 8.00 -4.72 -3.53
N PHE A 115 9.24 -4.61 -3.04
CA PHE A 115 9.61 -5.01 -1.69
C PHE A 115 8.82 -4.20 -0.65
N CYS A 116 8.88 -2.88 -0.73
CA CYS A 116 8.20 -1.97 0.20
C CYS A 116 6.68 -2.20 0.22
N ALA A 117 6.05 -2.29 -0.96
CA ALA A 117 4.62 -2.54 -1.07
C ALA A 117 4.23 -3.91 -0.53
N GLY A 118 5.04 -4.95 -0.79
CA GLY A 118 4.84 -6.28 -0.22
C GLY A 118 4.82 -6.26 1.30
N ARG A 119 5.81 -5.63 1.93
CA ARG A 119 5.91 -5.51 3.39
C ARG A 119 4.68 -4.82 4.00
N ILE A 120 4.22 -3.72 3.40
CA ILE A 120 3.06 -2.97 3.87
C ILE A 120 1.75 -3.76 3.68
N VAL A 121 1.58 -4.44 2.53
CA VAL A 121 0.41 -5.28 2.28
C VAL A 121 0.35 -6.43 3.28
N GLU A 122 1.45 -7.15 3.51
CA GLU A 122 1.53 -8.22 4.51
C GLU A 122 1.21 -7.72 5.92
N PHE A 123 1.74 -6.57 6.31
CA PHE A 123 1.42 -5.94 7.59
C PHE A 123 -0.08 -5.67 7.72
N CYS A 124 -0.71 -5.05 6.72
CA CYS A 124 -2.14 -4.75 6.75
C CYS A 124 -3.00 -6.02 6.79
N GLU A 125 -2.60 -7.07 6.07
CA GLU A 125 -3.27 -8.37 6.14
C GLU A 125 -3.24 -8.97 7.55
N SER A 126 -2.10 -8.83 8.24
CA SER A 126 -1.97 -9.29 9.62
C SER A 126 -2.92 -8.54 10.58
N VAL A 127 -3.10 -7.22 10.39
CA VAL A 127 -4.04 -6.40 11.14
C VAL A 127 -5.48 -6.87 10.90
N LEU A 128 -5.86 -7.06 9.63
CA LEU A 128 -7.20 -7.53 9.25
C LEU A 128 -7.52 -8.91 9.85
N ALA A 129 -6.54 -9.81 9.88
CA ALA A 129 -6.69 -11.15 10.43
C ALA A 129 -6.86 -11.17 11.96
N ARG A 130 -6.17 -10.28 12.69
CA ARG A 130 -6.30 -10.15 14.14
C ARG A 130 -7.71 -9.67 14.55
N GLU A 131 -8.21 -8.64 13.89
CA GLU A 131 -9.57 -8.12 14.13
C GLU A 131 -10.68 -9.09 13.71
N GLY A 132 -10.44 -9.87 12.65
CA GLY A 132 -11.35 -10.94 12.25
C GLY A 132 -11.51 -12.05 13.30
N LYS A 133 -10.50 -12.26 14.16
CA LYS A 133 -10.54 -13.20 15.29
C LYS A 133 -11.15 -12.58 16.54
N ALA A 134 -10.88 -11.30 16.82
CA ALA A 134 -11.47 -10.58 17.95
C ALA A 134 -13.01 -10.52 17.88
N HIS A 135 -13.57 -10.37 16.67
CA HIS A 135 -15.01 -10.38 16.44
C HIS A 135 -15.66 -11.78 16.42
N ARG A 136 -14.88 -12.86 16.61
CA ARG A 136 -15.35 -14.26 16.59
C ARG A 136 -15.23 -14.97 17.95
N SER A 137 -15.22 -14.24 19.06
CA SER A 137 -15.37 -14.84 20.41
C SER A 137 -16.85 -14.86 20.84
N PRO A 138 -17.29 -15.88 21.58
CA PRO A 138 -18.63 -16.46 21.40
C PRO A 138 -19.72 -15.75 22.22
N GLU A 139 -20.75 -15.28 21.53
CA GLU A 139 -22.09 -15.38 22.10
C GLU A 139 -22.51 -16.85 22.02
N GLY A 140 -22.53 -17.54 23.17
CA GLY A 140 -23.07 -18.90 23.24
C GLY A 140 -22.44 -19.75 24.33
N GLY A 141 -23.07 -19.75 25.51
CA GLY A 141 -22.77 -20.68 26.60
C GLY A 141 -23.57 -20.32 27.84
N SER A 142 -24.76 -20.92 27.91
CA SER A 142 -25.84 -20.86 28.93
C SER A 142 -25.46 -20.56 30.38
#